data_AF-A0A972TMW2-F1
#
_entry.id   AF-A0A972TMW2-F1
#
_cell.length_a   1.000
_cell.length_b   1.000
_cell.length_c   1.000
_cell.angle_alpha   90.00
_cell.angle_beta   90.00
_cell.angle_gamma   90.00
#
_symmetry.space_group_name_H-M   'P 1'
#
loop_
_entity.id
_entity.type
_entity.pdbx_description
1 polymer ?
#
loop_
_entity_poly.entity_id
_entity_poly.type
_entity_poly.pdbx_seq_one_letter_code
_entity_poly.pdbx_strand_id
1 'polypeptide(L)'
;MMKTAKTLTTLVLVIIVIMLLSLTIACGCNDDNETPSAEIQKLDVTDLEAIQLNHSENYIQDLMQVIDENEDQYIRERAIFTLTDIAIRENETEQVVDFLKNIASNEEDDNVRTSAYANIDLIRDKYPLEKQGSLELFVTGEIHKGNIITLVARISSAIDLEEIATVGIVSLEKGIDLLSDGVHKIPLEANVPVDIEFDLSLTETGQFVIPVTLKLSFDRIDYEKIQEEIGLIVNESDGELVYPEEQD
;
A
#
# COMPACT_ATOMS: atom_id res chain seq x y z
N MET A 1 24.32 -0.82 65.16
CA MET A 1 25.10 -1.24 63.98
C MET A 1 24.89 -2.73 63.74
N MET A 2 23.83 -3.16 63.03
CA MET A 2 23.67 -4.57 62.58
C MET A 2 22.52 -4.75 61.57
N LYS A 3 22.31 -3.79 60.64
CA LYS A 3 21.28 -3.88 59.60
C LYS A 3 21.81 -4.01 58.17
N THR A 4 23.10 -3.84 57.95
CA THR A 4 23.72 -3.85 56.61
C THR A 4 24.22 -5.22 56.13
N ALA A 5 24.36 -6.20 57.02
CA ALA A 5 24.88 -7.52 56.63
C ALA A 5 23.83 -8.43 55.93
N LYS A 6 22.53 -8.25 56.25
CA LYS A 6 21.45 -9.08 55.67
C LYS A 6 21.08 -8.68 54.25
N THR A 7 21.18 -7.39 53.89
CA THR A 7 20.83 -6.92 52.55
C THR A 7 21.88 -7.33 51.50
N LEU A 8 23.14 -7.43 51.89
CA LEU A 8 24.21 -7.85 50.97
C LEU A 8 24.11 -9.35 50.61
N THR A 9 23.72 -10.20 51.56
CA THR A 9 23.57 -11.65 51.32
C THR A 9 22.40 -11.97 50.39
N THR A 10 21.28 -11.26 50.52
CA THR A 10 20.12 -11.47 49.64
C THR A 10 20.39 -11.00 48.21
N LEU A 11 21.14 -9.89 48.03
CA LEU A 11 21.46 -9.36 46.70
C LEU A 11 22.39 -10.31 45.92
N VAL A 12 23.40 -10.89 46.59
CA VAL A 12 24.33 -11.84 45.96
C VAL A 12 23.61 -13.13 45.53
N LEU A 13 22.63 -13.59 46.30
CA LEU A 13 21.87 -14.80 45.99
C LEU A 13 20.92 -14.59 44.80
N VAL A 14 20.32 -13.40 44.66
CA VAL A 14 19.50 -13.03 43.49
C VAL A 14 20.35 -12.93 42.21
N ILE A 15 21.56 -12.35 42.29
CA ILE A 15 22.46 -12.25 41.12
C ILE A 15 22.93 -13.64 40.65
N ILE A 16 23.22 -14.55 41.58
CA ILE A 16 23.63 -15.93 41.24
C ILE A 16 22.47 -16.70 40.60
N VAL A 17 21.23 -16.52 41.07
CA VAL A 17 20.04 -17.13 40.46
C VAL A 17 19.76 -16.55 39.07
N ILE A 18 19.96 -15.25 38.85
CA ILE A 18 19.81 -14.62 37.51
C ILE A 18 20.90 -15.13 36.56
N MET A 19 22.16 -15.27 37.02
CA MET A 19 23.24 -15.82 36.19
C MET A 19 23.04 -17.31 35.87
N LEU A 20 22.46 -18.09 36.79
CA LEU A 20 22.12 -19.50 36.54
C LEU A 20 20.91 -19.65 35.60
N LEU A 21 19.97 -18.69 35.59
CA LEU A 21 18.87 -18.68 34.61
C LEU A 21 19.30 -18.25 33.20
N SER A 22 20.36 -17.44 33.07
CA SER A 22 20.89 -17.03 31.77
C SER A 22 21.75 -18.10 31.07
N LEU A 23 22.09 -19.21 31.75
CA LEU A 23 22.95 -20.26 31.18
C LEU A 23 22.17 -21.46 30.59
N THR A 24 20.84 -21.39 30.52
CA THR A 24 19.97 -22.43 29.94
C THR A 24 19.25 -22.02 28.65
N ILE A 25 19.60 -20.88 28.04
CA ILE A 25 19.14 -20.49 26.69
C ILE A 25 20.33 -20.55 25.72
N ALA A 26 21.04 -21.68 25.73
CA ALA A 26 22.12 -22.00 24.81
C ALA A 26 22.04 -23.49 24.46
N CYS A 27 20.89 -23.89 23.90
CA CYS A 27 20.72 -25.13 23.14
C CYS A 27 19.33 -25.07 22.49
N GLY A 28 19.31 -24.77 21.20
CA GLY A 28 18.07 -24.64 20.43
C GLY A 28 18.20 -23.81 19.16
N CYS A 29 19.40 -23.61 18.60
CA CYS A 29 19.54 -23.30 17.18
C CYS A 29 19.49 -24.64 16.43
N ASN A 30 18.28 -25.21 16.34
CA ASN A 30 17.95 -26.00 15.17
C ASN A 30 17.65 -24.96 14.08
N ASP A 31 18.67 -24.60 13.30
CA ASP A 31 18.45 -24.28 11.90
C ASP A 31 17.96 -25.58 11.26
N ASP A 32 16.67 -25.86 11.43
CA ASP A 32 15.97 -26.77 10.54
C ASP A 32 15.85 -26.00 9.22
N ASN A 33 16.95 -25.97 8.46
CA ASN A 33 16.89 -25.85 7.02
C ASN A 33 16.13 -27.11 6.55
N GLU A 34 14.80 -27.09 6.68
CA GLU A 34 13.92 -28.08 6.10
C GLU A 34 14.23 -28.05 4.60
N THR A 35 14.95 -29.07 4.16
CA THR A 35 15.18 -29.27 2.74
C THR A 35 13.78 -29.41 2.14
N PRO A 36 13.45 -28.66 1.08
CA PRO A 36 12.17 -28.75 0.41
C PRO A 36 11.73 -30.21 0.24
N SER A 37 10.45 -30.50 0.46
CA SER A 37 9.97 -31.87 0.27
C SER A 37 10.39 -32.36 -1.12
N ALA A 38 11.03 -33.53 -1.18
CA ALA A 38 11.52 -34.11 -2.44
C ALA A 38 10.42 -34.37 -3.48
N GLU A 39 9.16 -34.24 -3.07
CA GLU A 39 7.98 -34.27 -3.92
C GLU A 39 7.74 -32.93 -4.62
N ILE A 40 7.88 -31.81 -3.91
CA ILE A 40 7.70 -30.46 -4.46
C ILE A 40 8.71 -30.18 -5.56
N GLN A 41 9.95 -30.62 -5.37
CA GLN A 41 11.02 -30.46 -6.36
C GLN A 41 10.83 -31.24 -7.66
N LYS A 42 9.88 -32.19 -7.69
CA LYS A 42 9.61 -33.02 -8.87
C LYS A 42 8.43 -32.53 -9.68
N LEU A 43 7.70 -31.53 -9.19
CA LEU A 43 6.55 -30.99 -9.88
C LEU A 43 6.97 -30.36 -11.20
N ASP A 44 6.20 -30.65 -12.25
CA ASP A 44 6.30 -29.98 -13.53
C ASP A 44 5.04 -29.18 -13.87
N VAL A 45 5.03 -28.53 -15.03
CA VAL A 45 3.89 -27.71 -15.47
C VAL A 45 2.62 -28.54 -15.64
N THR A 46 2.73 -29.81 -16.03
CA THR A 46 1.59 -30.72 -16.19
C THR A 46 0.92 -30.99 -14.85
N ASP A 47 1.71 -31.10 -13.78
CA ASP A 47 1.18 -31.28 -12.42
C ASP A 47 0.39 -30.04 -11.98
N LEU A 48 0.92 -28.84 -12.25
CA LEU A 48 0.22 -27.58 -11.97
C LEU A 48 -1.08 -27.44 -12.78
N GLU A 49 -1.06 -27.82 -14.05
CA GLU A 49 -2.28 -27.84 -14.89
C GLU A 49 -3.32 -28.83 -14.34
N ALA A 50 -2.88 -29.98 -13.83
CA ALA A 50 -3.77 -30.95 -13.21
C ALA A 50 -4.41 -30.39 -11.93
N ILE A 51 -3.63 -29.69 -11.09
CA ILE A 51 -4.13 -28.99 -9.90
C ILE A 51 -5.14 -27.92 -10.32
N GLN A 52 -4.84 -27.10 -11.33
CA GLN A 52 -5.73 -26.04 -11.81
C GLN A 52 -7.13 -26.55 -12.22
N LEU A 53 -7.17 -27.74 -12.83
CA LEU A 53 -8.40 -28.38 -13.30
C LEU A 53 -9.15 -29.12 -12.19
N ASN A 54 -8.42 -29.74 -11.25
CA ASN A 54 -8.98 -30.58 -10.19
C ASN A 54 -8.19 -30.43 -8.89
N HIS A 55 -8.41 -29.31 -8.21
CA HIS A 55 -7.70 -28.94 -7.00
C HIS A 55 -8.27 -29.64 -5.75
N SER A 56 -7.42 -29.81 -4.73
CA SER A 56 -7.83 -30.29 -3.41
C SER A 56 -8.49 -29.16 -2.60
N GLU A 57 -9.16 -29.46 -1.49
CA GLU A 57 -9.63 -28.41 -0.55
C GLU A 57 -8.47 -27.61 0.09
N ASN A 58 -7.25 -28.14 0.06
CA ASN A 58 -6.05 -27.50 0.64
C ASN A 58 -5.12 -26.91 -0.43
N TYR A 59 -5.64 -26.66 -1.64
CA TYR A 59 -4.84 -26.23 -2.78
C TYR A 59 -4.04 -24.95 -2.51
N ILE A 60 -4.56 -24.08 -1.64
CA ILE A 60 -3.89 -22.83 -1.29
C ILE A 60 -2.58 -23.12 -0.54
N GLN A 61 -2.63 -23.94 0.51
CA GLN A 61 -1.43 -24.34 1.24
C GLN A 61 -0.48 -25.13 0.35
N ASP A 62 -1.01 -26.07 -0.44
CA ASP A 62 -0.22 -26.90 -1.35
C ASP A 62 0.55 -26.02 -2.35
N LEU A 63 -0.11 -25.07 -3.01
CA LEU A 63 0.53 -24.19 -4.00
C LEU A 63 1.42 -23.12 -3.36
N MET A 64 1.07 -22.56 -2.19
CA MET A 64 1.96 -21.67 -1.45
C MET A 64 3.28 -22.38 -1.12
N GLN A 65 3.22 -23.64 -0.70
CA GLN A 65 4.41 -24.43 -0.42
C GLN A 65 5.26 -24.65 -1.69
N VAL A 66 4.63 -24.91 -2.85
CA VAL A 66 5.36 -24.99 -4.12
C VAL A 66 6.04 -23.68 -4.46
N ILE A 67 5.36 -22.54 -4.24
CA ILE A 67 5.90 -21.21 -4.51
C ILE A 67 7.06 -20.88 -3.57
N ASP A 68 7.03 -21.28 -2.31
CA ASP A 68 8.10 -20.98 -1.35
C ASP A 68 9.30 -21.92 -1.49
N GLU A 69 9.06 -23.20 -1.75
CA GLU A 69 10.09 -24.23 -1.59
C GLU A 69 10.69 -24.74 -2.90
N ASN A 70 9.98 -24.67 -4.05
CA ASN A 70 10.47 -25.24 -5.30
C ASN A 70 11.73 -24.50 -5.81
N GLU A 71 12.77 -25.21 -6.22
CA GLU A 71 14.02 -24.58 -6.70
C GLU A 71 13.91 -24.03 -8.13
N ASP A 72 12.96 -24.55 -8.92
CA ASP A 72 12.70 -24.09 -10.28
C ASP A 72 11.79 -22.85 -10.28
N GLN A 73 12.40 -21.71 -10.55
CA GLN A 73 11.74 -20.41 -10.63
C GLN A 73 10.56 -20.39 -11.61
N TYR A 74 10.65 -21.15 -12.70
CA TYR A 74 9.55 -21.24 -13.67
C TYR A 74 8.35 -22.00 -13.10
N ILE A 75 8.59 -23.06 -12.32
CA ILE A 75 7.52 -23.78 -11.62
C ILE A 75 6.87 -22.89 -10.56
N ARG A 76 7.66 -22.13 -9.80
CA ARG A 76 7.15 -21.15 -8.83
C ARG A 76 6.28 -20.09 -9.49
N GLU A 77 6.74 -19.51 -10.60
CA GLU A 77 5.95 -18.56 -11.39
C GLU A 77 4.62 -19.17 -11.84
N ARG A 78 4.65 -20.36 -12.43
CA ARG A 78 3.43 -21.04 -12.90
C ARG A 78 2.50 -21.41 -11.74
N ALA A 79 3.04 -21.72 -10.57
CA ALA A 79 2.25 -21.97 -9.36
C ALA A 79 1.55 -20.68 -8.87
N ILE A 80 2.18 -19.50 -8.95
CA ILE A 80 1.54 -18.21 -8.65
C ILE A 80 0.30 -17.99 -9.54
N PHE A 81 0.43 -18.18 -10.86
CA PHE A 81 -0.69 -18.05 -11.78
C PHE A 81 -1.80 -19.06 -11.49
N THR A 82 -1.42 -20.31 -11.19
CA THR A 82 -2.36 -21.39 -10.86
C THR A 82 -3.13 -21.08 -9.58
N LEU A 83 -2.43 -20.67 -8.52
CA LEU A 83 -3.02 -20.29 -7.24
C LEU A 83 -4.01 -19.15 -7.43
N THR A 84 -3.62 -18.13 -8.18
CA THR A 84 -4.44 -16.94 -8.42
C THR A 84 -5.71 -17.28 -9.21
N ASP A 85 -5.60 -18.06 -10.29
CA ASP A 85 -6.76 -18.46 -11.09
C ASP A 85 -7.79 -19.27 -10.28
N ILE A 86 -7.33 -20.24 -9.48
CA ILE A 86 -8.22 -21.02 -8.62
C ILE A 86 -8.85 -20.12 -7.55
N ALA A 87 -8.05 -19.30 -6.85
CA ALA A 87 -8.55 -18.39 -5.81
C ALA A 87 -9.60 -17.41 -6.33
N ILE A 88 -9.41 -16.88 -7.54
CA ILE A 88 -10.38 -16.03 -8.23
C ILE A 88 -11.68 -16.79 -8.55
N ARG A 89 -11.61 -18.08 -8.88
CA ARG A 89 -12.77 -18.92 -9.22
C ARG A 89 -13.59 -19.26 -7.97
N GLU A 90 -12.90 -19.57 -6.87
CA GLU A 90 -13.51 -19.95 -5.60
C GLU A 90 -13.87 -18.74 -4.71
N ASN A 91 -13.43 -17.52 -5.07
CA ASN A 91 -13.54 -16.30 -4.26
C ASN A 91 -12.76 -16.37 -2.93
N GLU A 92 -11.63 -17.07 -2.92
CA GLU A 92 -10.76 -17.23 -1.75
C GLU A 92 -9.46 -16.41 -1.90
N THR A 93 -9.60 -15.11 -2.15
CA THR A 93 -8.50 -14.26 -2.60
C THR A 93 -7.75 -13.52 -1.50
N GLU A 94 -8.35 -13.30 -0.32
CA GLU A 94 -7.77 -12.49 0.76
C GLU A 94 -6.39 -13.01 1.20
N GLN A 95 -6.32 -14.27 1.64
CA GLN A 95 -5.05 -14.89 2.06
C GLN A 95 -4.04 -15.02 0.91
N VAL A 96 -4.52 -15.13 -0.33
CA VAL A 96 -3.64 -15.23 -1.51
C VAL A 96 -3.00 -13.88 -1.79
N VAL A 97 -3.74 -12.77 -1.67
CA VAL A 97 -3.18 -11.43 -1.83
C VAL A 97 -2.09 -11.17 -0.80
N ASP A 98 -2.33 -11.49 0.48
CA ASP A 98 -1.33 -11.29 1.54
C ASP A 98 -0.05 -12.08 1.29
N PHE A 99 -0.19 -13.34 0.86
CA PHE A 99 0.94 -14.16 0.47
C PHE A 99 1.69 -13.59 -0.73
N LEU A 100 0.98 -13.19 -1.80
CA LEU A 100 1.60 -12.60 -2.97
C LEU A 100 2.30 -11.27 -2.65
N LYS A 101 1.77 -10.47 -1.71
CA LYS A 101 2.44 -9.25 -1.24
C LYS A 101 3.76 -9.56 -0.56
N ASN A 102 3.80 -10.63 0.24
CA ASN A 102 5.02 -11.10 0.86
C ASN A 102 6.05 -11.52 -0.20
N ILE A 103 5.65 -12.29 -1.21
CA ILE A 103 6.52 -12.66 -2.35
C ILE A 103 7.00 -11.39 -3.08
N ALA A 104 6.08 -10.50 -3.46
CA ALA A 104 6.38 -9.27 -4.19
C ALA A 104 7.36 -8.34 -3.46
N SER A 105 7.40 -8.39 -2.12
CA SER A 105 8.26 -7.58 -1.27
C SER A 105 9.63 -8.21 -0.99
N ASN A 106 9.71 -9.54 -0.90
CA ASN A 106 10.87 -10.24 -0.34
C ASN A 106 11.59 -11.14 -1.36
N GLU A 107 10.97 -11.43 -2.50
CA GLU A 107 11.54 -12.31 -3.52
C GLU A 107 12.74 -11.67 -4.23
N GLU A 108 13.84 -12.42 -4.34
CA GLU A 108 15.03 -11.99 -5.08
C GLU A 108 14.87 -12.19 -6.58
N ASP A 109 14.23 -13.28 -7.01
CA ASP A 109 14.02 -13.56 -8.42
C ASP A 109 13.02 -12.59 -9.07
N ASP A 110 13.48 -11.88 -10.10
CA ASP A 110 12.70 -10.85 -10.78
C ASP A 110 11.43 -11.41 -11.44
N ASN A 111 11.46 -12.63 -11.98
CA ASN A 111 10.30 -13.21 -12.68
C ASN A 111 9.22 -13.63 -11.68
N VAL A 112 9.61 -14.31 -10.60
CA VAL A 112 8.68 -14.69 -9.52
C VAL A 112 8.09 -13.44 -8.86
N ARG A 113 8.92 -12.44 -8.54
CA ARG A 113 8.48 -11.18 -7.95
C ARG A 113 7.50 -10.44 -8.86
N THR A 114 7.82 -10.31 -10.15
CA THR A 114 6.94 -9.63 -11.13
C THR A 114 5.64 -10.39 -11.32
N SER A 115 5.68 -11.72 -11.28
CA SER A 115 4.48 -12.56 -11.36
C SER A 115 3.56 -12.35 -10.17
N ALA A 116 4.10 -12.19 -8.96
CA ALA A 116 3.31 -11.86 -7.78
C ALA A 116 2.62 -10.49 -7.93
N TYR A 117 3.33 -9.45 -8.38
CA TYR A 117 2.72 -8.14 -8.66
C TYR A 117 1.58 -8.24 -9.68
N ALA A 118 1.83 -8.89 -10.83
CA ALA A 118 0.83 -9.02 -11.89
C ALA A 118 -0.43 -9.78 -11.43
N ASN A 119 -0.28 -10.78 -10.56
CA ASN A 119 -1.40 -11.56 -10.06
C ASN A 119 -2.15 -10.86 -8.91
N ILE A 120 -1.49 -10.02 -8.11
CA ILE A 120 -2.17 -9.09 -7.20
C ILE A 120 -3.07 -8.14 -7.99
N ASP A 121 -2.55 -7.55 -9.07
CA ASP A 121 -3.33 -6.66 -9.94
C ASP A 121 -4.51 -7.40 -10.59
N LEU A 122 -4.31 -8.64 -11.05
CA LEU A 122 -5.38 -9.48 -11.60
C LEU A 122 -6.50 -9.74 -10.58
N ILE A 123 -6.16 -9.99 -9.31
CA ILE A 123 -7.17 -10.14 -8.25
C ILE A 123 -7.94 -8.83 -8.06
N ARG A 124 -7.24 -7.69 -8.03
CA ARG A 124 -7.84 -6.36 -7.82
C ARG A 124 -8.75 -5.90 -8.94
N ASP A 125 -8.44 -6.28 -10.18
CA ASP A 125 -9.31 -6.02 -11.32
C ASP A 125 -10.70 -6.65 -11.13
N LYS A 126 -10.77 -7.78 -10.43
CA LYS A 126 -12.03 -8.49 -10.14
C LYS A 126 -12.62 -8.16 -8.77
N TYR A 127 -11.78 -7.94 -7.77
CA TYR A 127 -12.14 -7.62 -6.39
C TYR A 127 -11.42 -6.33 -5.98
N PRO A 128 -11.91 -5.17 -6.44
CA PRO A 128 -11.28 -3.90 -6.13
C PRO A 128 -11.32 -3.62 -4.63
N LEU A 129 -10.27 -2.98 -4.13
CA LEU A 129 -10.22 -2.55 -2.73
C LEU A 129 -11.33 -1.54 -2.45
N GLU A 130 -11.86 -1.59 -1.23
CA GLU A 130 -12.79 -0.56 -0.76
C GLU A 130 -12.07 0.78 -0.69
N LYS A 131 -12.71 1.82 -1.25
CA LYS A 131 -12.20 3.19 -1.18
C LYS A 131 -12.12 3.62 0.29
N GLN A 132 -10.94 4.05 0.71
CA GLN A 132 -10.69 4.56 2.05
C GLN A 132 -10.55 6.08 2.06
N GLY A 133 -10.19 6.70 0.93
CA GLY A 133 -9.94 8.12 0.84
C GLY A 133 -11.14 8.97 0.44
N SER A 134 -11.05 10.25 0.77
CA SER A 134 -11.85 11.29 0.13
C SER A 134 -11.00 12.50 -0.25
N LEU A 135 -11.35 13.14 -1.36
CA LEU A 135 -10.78 14.40 -1.83
C LEU A 135 -11.93 15.32 -2.23
N GLU A 136 -12.06 16.46 -1.57
CA GLU A 136 -13.04 17.50 -1.88
C GLU A 136 -12.31 18.80 -2.21
N LEU A 137 -12.77 19.50 -3.25
CA LEU A 137 -12.12 20.73 -3.73
C LEU A 137 -13.02 21.95 -3.54
N PHE A 138 -12.42 23.02 -3.01
CA PHE A 138 -13.07 24.32 -2.82
C PHE A 138 -12.18 25.43 -3.35
N VAL A 139 -12.77 26.50 -3.88
CA VAL A 139 -12.03 27.70 -4.28
C VAL A 139 -12.50 28.88 -3.44
N THR A 140 -11.53 29.65 -2.95
CA THR A 140 -11.77 30.91 -2.27
C THR A 140 -11.04 32.05 -2.99
N GLY A 141 -11.60 33.25 -2.93
CA GLY A 141 -11.11 34.41 -3.66
C GLY A 141 -11.95 34.76 -4.89
N GLU A 142 -11.64 35.90 -5.50
CA GLU A 142 -12.33 36.41 -6.68
C GLU A 142 -11.70 35.83 -7.95
N ILE A 143 -12.48 35.05 -8.71
CA ILE A 143 -12.03 34.40 -9.94
C ILE A 143 -12.09 35.42 -11.09
N HIS A 144 -11.01 36.15 -11.32
CA HIS A 144 -10.82 36.93 -12.55
C HIS A 144 -9.33 37.13 -12.81
N LYS A 145 -8.98 37.51 -14.03
CA LYS A 145 -7.59 37.71 -14.43
C LYS A 145 -6.89 38.75 -13.55
N GLY A 146 -5.64 38.46 -13.20
CA GLY A 146 -4.77 39.27 -12.34
C GLY A 146 -4.90 38.95 -10.85
N ASN A 147 -5.87 38.14 -10.43
CA ASN A 147 -6.05 37.79 -9.03
C ASN A 147 -5.32 36.53 -8.61
N ILE A 148 -5.13 36.41 -7.29
CA ILE A 148 -4.73 35.19 -6.62
C ILE A 148 -5.98 34.59 -6.00
N ILE A 149 -6.21 33.31 -6.26
CA ILE A 149 -7.22 32.48 -5.60
C ILE A 149 -6.52 31.42 -4.75
N THR A 150 -7.23 30.88 -3.78
CA THR A 150 -6.76 29.74 -2.98
C THR A 150 -7.67 28.55 -3.23
N LEU A 151 -7.10 27.49 -3.80
CA LEU A 151 -7.73 26.19 -3.97
C LEU A 151 -7.47 25.37 -2.71
N VAL A 152 -8.53 24.99 -2.00
CA VAL A 152 -8.48 24.17 -0.79
C VAL A 152 -8.84 22.74 -1.15
N ALA A 153 -7.91 21.81 -0.97
CA ALA A 153 -8.15 20.38 -1.03
C ALA A 153 -8.38 19.86 0.40
N ARG A 154 -9.63 19.47 0.69
CA ARG A 154 -9.96 18.75 1.92
C ARG A 154 -9.81 17.27 1.66
N ILE A 155 -8.92 16.64 2.42
CA ILE A 155 -8.66 15.21 2.30
C ILE A 155 -8.96 14.49 3.60
N SER A 156 -9.36 13.23 3.49
CA SER A 156 -9.50 12.35 4.66
C SER A 156 -9.23 10.89 4.28
N SER A 157 -9.03 10.05 5.30
CA SER A 157 -8.97 8.60 5.17
C SER A 157 -9.87 7.94 6.21
N ALA A 158 -10.53 6.84 5.88
CA ALA A 158 -11.35 6.07 6.80
C ALA A 158 -10.54 5.26 7.82
N ILE A 159 -9.25 5.04 7.53
CA ILE A 159 -8.30 4.30 8.38
C ILE A 159 -7.09 5.16 8.74
N ASP A 160 -6.34 4.73 9.75
CA ASP A 160 -5.05 5.32 10.07
C ASP A 160 -4.03 4.91 9.00
N LEU A 161 -3.28 5.87 8.46
CA LEU A 161 -2.24 5.57 7.49
C LEU A 161 -0.90 5.42 8.19
N GLU A 162 -0.27 4.26 8.01
CA GLU A 162 1.11 4.05 8.45
C GLU A 162 2.10 4.84 7.59
N GLU A 163 1.80 5.01 6.30
CA GLU A 163 2.58 5.80 5.35
C GLU A 163 2.00 7.21 5.13
N ILE A 164 2.81 8.08 4.52
CA ILE A 164 2.46 9.48 4.30
C ILE A 164 1.56 9.64 3.07
N ALA A 165 0.37 10.21 3.25
CA ALA A 165 -0.49 10.61 2.14
C ALA A 165 0.16 11.73 1.33
N THR A 166 -0.01 11.68 0.00
CA THR A 166 0.51 12.70 -0.91
C THR A 166 -0.64 13.36 -1.66
N VAL A 167 -0.79 14.67 -1.53
CA VAL A 167 -1.78 15.46 -2.28
C VAL A 167 -1.07 16.53 -3.09
N GLY A 168 -1.52 16.80 -4.32
CA GLY A 168 -0.88 17.84 -5.11
C GLY A 168 -1.48 18.09 -6.49
N ILE A 169 -0.95 19.14 -7.10
CA ILE A 169 -1.21 19.61 -8.46
C ILE A 169 0.07 19.39 -9.26
N VAL A 170 0.05 18.42 -10.17
CA VAL A 170 1.26 18.02 -10.92
C VAL A 170 1.43 18.83 -12.21
N SER A 171 0.32 19.34 -12.76
CA SER A 171 0.31 20.09 -14.01
C SER A 171 -0.75 21.16 -13.98
N LEU A 172 -0.40 22.35 -14.47
CA LEU A 172 -1.32 23.45 -14.70
C LEU A 172 -1.28 23.86 -16.17
N GLU A 173 -2.42 24.31 -16.67
CA GLU A 173 -2.51 24.93 -17.99
C GLU A 173 -1.81 26.29 -18.00
N LYS A 174 -1.37 26.70 -19.20
CA LYS A 174 -0.83 28.06 -19.38
C LYS A 174 -1.91 29.08 -19.03
N GLY A 175 -1.58 30.07 -18.22
CA GLY A 175 -2.53 31.07 -17.74
C GLY A 175 -2.88 30.95 -16.26
N ILE A 176 -2.41 29.89 -15.60
CA ILE A 176 -2.45 29.74 -14.14
C ILE A 176 -1.04 29.43 -13.64
N ASP A 177 -0.55 30.24 -12.70
CA ASP A 177 0.72 30.02 -12.03
C ASP A 177 0.47 29.55 -10.60
N LEU A 178 1.12 28.46 -10.19
CA LEU A 178 1.15 28.01 -8.81
C LEU A 178 2.17 28.82 -8.00
N LEU A 179 1.72 29.40 -6.88
CA LEU A 179 2.54 30.22 -6.00
C LEU A 179 3.00 29.48 -4.73
N SER A 180 2.28 28.44 -4.32
CA SER A 180 2.61 27.57 -3.19
C SER A 180 3.38 26.31 -3.62
N ASP A 181 3.71 25.44 -2.66
CA ASP A 181 4.23 24.10 -2.99
C ASP A 181 3.16 23.30 -3.74
N GLY A 182 3.56 22.61 -4.82
CA GLY A 182 2.62 21.84 -5.65
C GLY A 182 2.29 20.45 -5.12
N VAL A 183 3.07 19.96 -4.15
CA VAL A 183 2.90 18.62 -3.58
C VAL A 183 3.13 18.68 -2.08
N HIS A 184 2.16 18.17 -1.33
CA HIS A 184 2.20 18.06 0.11
C HIS A 184 2.21 16.59 0.53
N LYS A 185 3.03 16.30 1.54
CA LYS A 185 3.17 14.99 2.16
C LYS A 185 2.72 15.12 3.61
N ILE A 186 1.59 14.51 3.96
CA ILE A 186 0.99 14.66 5.29
C ILE A 186 0.55 13.31 5.87
N PRO A 187 0.78 13.07 7.18
CA PRO A 187 0.14 11.96 7.87
C PRO A 187 -1.37 12.22 7.96
N LEU A 188 -2.17 11.14 7.86
CA LEU A 188 -3.61 11.20 8.08
C LEU A 188 -4.01 10.25 9.20
N GLU A 189 -4.83 10.77 10.11
CA GLU A 189 -5.51 9.98 11.13
C GLU A 189 -6.91 9.60 10.63
N ALA A 190 -7.40 8.43 11.05
CA ALA A 190 -8.70 7.92 10.64
C ALA A 190 -9.82 8.93 10.92
N ASN A 191 -10.58 9.26 9.88
CA ASN A 191 -11.76 10.12 9.89
C ASN A 191 -11.50 11.56 10.36
N VAL A 192 -10.24 12.02 10.32
CA VAL A 192 -9.86 13.40 10.62
C VAL A 192 -9.56 14.13 9.32
N PRO A 193 -10.44 15.01 8.82
CA PRO A 193 -10.19 15.75 7.59
C PRO A 193 -9.09 16.79 7.79
N VAL A 194 -8.26 16.96 6.75
CA VAL A 194 -7.19 17.95 6.69
C VAL A 194 -7.37 18.81 5.44
N ASP A 195 -7.29 20.12 5.62
CA ASP A 195 -7.37 21.10 4.54
C ASP A 195 -5.94 21.48 4.09
N ILE A 196 -5.68 21.39 2.78
CA ILE A 196 -4.42 21.78 2.14
C ILE A 196 -4.72 22.88 1.14
N GLU A 197 -3.96 23.97 1.22
CA GLU A 197 -4.18 25.17 0.42
C GLU A 197 -3.15 25.29 -0.71
N PHE A 198 -3.63 25.59 -1.91
CA PHE A 198 -2.82 25.90 -3.08
C PHE A 198 -3.14 27.31 -3.57
N ASP A 199 -2.15 28.19 -3.53
CA ASP A 199 -2.30 29.57 -4.01
C ASP A 199 -2.02 29.64 -5.51
N LEU A 200 -2.98 30.12 -6.28
CA LEU A 200 -2.96 30.15 -7.74
C LEU A 200 -3.13 31.57 -8.25
N SER A 201 -2.23 32.02 -9.11
CA SER A 201 -2.32 33.31 -9.82
C SER A 201 -2.94 33.12 -11.20
N LEU A 202 -4.05 33.80 -11.46
CA LEU A 202 -4.78 33.75 -12.73
C LEU A 202 -4.23 34.81 -13.69
N THR A 203 -3.38 34.43 -14.64
CA THR A 203 -2.66 35.40 -15.50
C THR A 203 -3.32 35.63 -16.86
N GLU A 204 -4.14 34.70 -17.33
CA GLU A 204 -4.87 34.80 -18.61
C GLU A 204 -6.38 34.60 -18.41
N THR A 205 -7.18 35.09 -19.36
CA THR A 205 -8.62 34.76 -19.46
C THR A 205 -8.81 33.45 -20.20
N GLY A 206 -9.78 32.64 -19.82
CA GLY A 206 -10.04 31.38 -20.47
C GLY A 206 -10.87 30.44 -19.61
N GLN A 207 -11.01 29.21 -20.11
CA GLN A 207 -11.50 28.09 -19.33
C GLN A 207 -10.30 27.25 -18.95
N PHE A 208 -10.16 26.90 -17.69
CA PHE A 208 -9.04 26.14 -17.17
C PHE A 208 -9.55 24.96 -16.36
N VAL A 209 -8.86 23.82 -16.45
CA VAL A 209 -9.11 22.67 -15.58
C VAL A 209 -7.88 22.47 -14.69
N ILE A 210 -8.11 22.40 -13.38
CA ILE A 210 -7.06 22.17 -12.40
C ILE A 210 -7.25 20.77 -11.81
N PRO A 211 -6.38 19.81 -12.15
CA PRO A 211 -6.41 18.48 -11.55
C PRO A 211 -5.69 18.47 -10.20
N VAL A 212 -6.34 17.93 -9.18
CA VAL A 212 -5.76 17.63 -7.88
C VAL A 212 -5.76 16.13 -7.68
N THR A 213 -4.60 15.57 -7.34
CA THR A 213 -4.45 14.14 -7.06
C THR A 213 -4.19 13.94 -5.57
N LEU A 214 -4.91 13.00 -4.97
CA LEU A 214 -4.62 12.41 -3.68
C LEU A 214 -4.13 10.96 -3.89
N LYS A 215 -2.98 10.63 -3.32
CA LYS A 215 -2.47 9.27 -3.21
C LYS A 215 -2.39 8.88 -1.73
N LEU A 216 -3.10 7.82 -1.35
CA LEU A 216 -3.01 7.19 -0.04
C LEU A 216 -2.22 5.90 -0.19
N SER A 217 -1.06 5.78 0.48
CA SER A 217 -0.34 4.52 0.57
C SER A 217 -0.75 3.80 1.84
N PHE A 218 -1.23 2.57 1.73
CA PHE A 218 -1.59 1.72 2.88
C PHE A 218 -0.42 0.84 3.29
N ASP A 219 0.31 0.33 2.29
CA ASP A 219 1.57 -0.38 2.45
C ASP A 219 2.46 -0.13 1.22
N ARG A 220 3.56 -0.88 1.08
CA ARG A 220 4.51 -0.72 -0.03
C ARG A 220 3.92 -1.02 -1.41
N ILE A 221 2.88 -1.85 -1.46
CA ILE A 221 2.25 -2.39 -2.67
C ILE A 221 0.87 -1.76 -2.89
N ASP A 222 0.21 -1.36 -1.81
CA ASP A 222 -1.19 -0.93 -1.82
C ASP A 222 -1.29 0.57 -1.70
N TYR A 223 -1.91 1.15 -2.72
CA TYR A 223 -2.27 2.56 -2.69
C TYR A 223 -3.62 2.78 -3.34
N GLU A 224 -4.32 3.79 -2.84
CA GLU A 224 -5.49 4.37 -3.47
C GLU A 224 -5.09 5.69 -4.13
N LYS A 225 -5.53 5.91 -5.36
CA LYS A 225 -5.35 7.18 -6.07
C LYS A 225 -6.72 7.77 -6.38
N ILE A 226 -6.99 8.95 -5.84
CA ILE A 226 -8.19 9.75 -6.11
C ILE A 226 -7.73 10.97 -6.90
N GLN A 227 -8.41 11.29 -7.99
CA GLN A 227 -8.16 12.49 -8.77
C GLN A 227 -9.49 13.23 -8.92
N GLU A 228 -9.48 14.48 -8.51
CA GLU A 228 -10.61 15.40 -8.67
C GLU A 228 -10.16 16.59 -9.52
N GLU A 229 -11.11 17.20 -10.20
CA GLU A 229 -10.85 18.32 -11.10
C GLU A 229 -11.77 19.49 -10.76
N ILE A 230 -11.22 20.69 -10.85
CA ILE A 230 -11.98 21.92 -10.69
C ILE A 230 -11.82 22.80 -11.92
N GLY A 231 -12.95 23.16 -12.54
CA GLY A 231 -13.00 24.03 -13.70
C GLY A 231 -13.13 25.49 -13.28
N LEU A 232 -12.40 26.37 -13.94
CA LEU A 232 -12.50 27.81 -13.76
C LEU A 232 -12.82 28.47 -15.09
N ILE A 233 -13.82 29.35 -15.10
CA ILE A 233 -14.02 30.31 -16.19
C ILE A 233 -13.51 31.66 -15.68
N VAL A 234 -12.46 32.17 -16.32
CA VAL A 234 -11.77 33.41 -15.91
C VAL A 234 -11.95 34.47 -17.00
N ASN A 235 -12.58 35.58 -16.66
CA ASN A 235 -12.68 36.77 -17.52
C ASN A 235 -11.85 37.92 -16.96
N GLU A 236 -11.91 39.09 -17.62
CA GLU A 236 -11.14 40.28 -17.21
C GLU A 236 -11.62 40.89 -15.88
N SER A 237 -12.90 40.72 -15.51
CA SER A 237 -13.50 41.36 -14.33
C SER A 237 -14.35 40.43 -13.45
N ASP A 238 -14.64 39.23 -13.95
CA ASP A 238 -15.44 38.23 -13.25
C ASP A 238 -15.03 36.81 -13.71
N GLY A 239 -15.71 35.83 -13.16
CA GLY A 239 -15.46 34.42 -13.42
C GLY A 239 -16.30 33.54 -12.50
N GLU A 240 -16.28 32.25 -12.79
CA GLU A 240 -17.10 31.28 -12.08
C GLU A 240 -16.42 29.92 -11.97
N LEU A 241 -16.86 29.17 -10.97
CA LEU A 241 -16.44 27.79 -10.74
C LEU A 241 -17.33 26.85 -11.55
N VAL A 242 -16.73 25.90 -12.24
CA VAL A 242 -17.42 24.87 -13.01
C VAL A 242 -16.95 23.50 -12.52
N TYR A 243 -17.88 22.66 -12.10
CA TYR A 243 -17.57 21.27 -11.78
C TYR A 243 -17.69 20.45 -13.07
N PRO A 244 -16.61 19.81 -13.54
CA PRO A 244 -16.70 18.91 -14.69
C PRO A 244 -17.73 17.81 -14.38
N GLU A 245 -18.56 17.46 -15.37
CA GLU A 245 -19.51 16.36 -15.22
C GLU A 245 -18.73 15.07 -14.90
N GLU A 246 -19.15 14.34 -13.85
CA GLU A 246 -18.62 13.02 -13.54
C GLU A 246 -18.75 12.14 -14.80
N GLN A 247 -17.60 11.75 -15.39
CA GLN A 247 -17.59 10.77 -16.46
C GLN A 247 -17.78 9.39 -15.81
N ASP A 248 -19.04 8.94 -15.76
CA ASP A 248 -19.42 7.57 -15.40
C ASP A 248 -18.74 6.50 -16.27
#